data_AF-A0A2V8TCW3-F1
#
_entry.id   AF-A0A2V8TCW3-F1
#
_cell.length_a   1.000
_cell.length_b   1.000
_cell.length_c   1.000
_cell.angle_alpha   90.00
_cell.angle_beta   90.00
_cell.angle_gamma   90.00
#
_symmetry.space_group_name_H-M   'P 1'
#
loop_
_entity.id
_entity.type
_entity.pdbx_description
1 polymer ?
#
loop_
_entity_poly.entity_id
_entity_poly.type
_entity_poly.pdbx_seq_one_letter_code
_entity_poly.pdbx_strand_id
1 'polypeptide(L)'
;MLSWNALDTMFSGKKKLVMCQVCRGLIESSATTCPLCGRESVPKARISSPSITSGGNFFSLVILTINIVLFVLMSTVEVRNGRGAEAFMQSASNGVLDDFGALVPSMVWAGQWWRLVTFNFLHIGLMHLMFNSSALFSIGPQVEAIFGSQ
;
A
#
# COMPACT_ATOMS: atom_id res chain seq x y z
N MET A 1 57.38 15.16 -19.18
CA MET A 1 56.07 15.51 -18.59
C MET A 1 55.08 14.48 -19.10
N LEU A 2 54.68 13.56 -18.22
CA LEU A 2 53.83 12.42 -18.57
C LEU A 2 52.45 12.92 -18.96
N SER A 3 51.97 12.48 -20.12
CA SER A 3 50.64 12.77 -20.65
C SER A 3 49.57 12.26 -19.68
N TRP A 4 48.68 13.17 -19.27
CA TRP A 4 47.53 12.91 -18.38
C TRP A 4 46.57 11.83 -18.90
N ASN A 5 46.67 11.45 -20.18
CA ASN A 5 45.83 10.41 -20.79
C ASN A 5 46.12 8.98 -20.27
N ALA A 6 47.24 8.76 -19.58
CA ALA A 6 47.62 7.44 -19.05
C ALA A 6 47.01 7.12 -17.66
N LEU A 7 46.51 8.12 -16.93
CA LEU A 7 45.91 7.93 -15.60
C LEU A 7 44.39 7.66 -15.67
N ASP A 8 43.71 8.20 -16.67
CA ASP A 8 42.25 7.99 -16.86
C ASP A 8 41.89 6.57 -17.34
N THR A 9 42.87 5.83 -17.85
CA THR A 9 42.70 4.42 -18.23
C THR A 9 42.90 3.45 -17.06
N MET A 10 43.36 3.91 -15.89
CA MET A 10 43.56 3.07 -14.70
C MET A 10 42.36 3.05 -13.73
N PHE A 11 41.49 4.05 -13.75
CA PHE A 11 40.28 4.06 -12.91
C PHE A 11 39.09 3.46 -13.64
N SER A 12 39.22 2.14 -13.83
CA SER A 12 38.16 1.17 -14.13
C SER A 12 36.82 1.60 -13.53
N GLY A 13 35.94 2.12 -14.39
CA GLY A 13 34.56 2.42 -14.03
C GLY A 13 33.93 1.14 -13.51
N LYS A 14 33.53 1.12 -12.23
CA LYS A 14 32.93 -0.07 -11.60
C LYS A 14 31.74 -0.53 -12.42
N LYS A 15 31.94 -1.58 -13.22
CA LYS A 15 30.88 -2.17 -14.02
C LYS A 15 29.88 -2.82 -13.07
N LYS A 16 28.63 -2.37 -13.11
CA LYS A 16 27.56 -2.93 -12.28
C LYS A 16 27.21 -4.32 -12.80
N LEU A 17 27.61 -5.34 -12.04
CA LEU A 17 27.30 -6.73 -12.32
C LEU A 17 25.95 -7.11 -11.73
N VAL A 18 25.20 -7.95 -12.44
CA VAL A 18 23.92 -8.53 -12.02
C VAL A 18 23.96 -10.04 -12.21
N MET A 19 23.14 -10.76 -11.46
CA MET A 19 23.10 -12.22 -11.49
C MET A 19 22.04 -12.69 -12.50
N CYS A 20 22.45 -13.54 -13.45
CA CYS A 20 21.51 -14.19 -14.37
C CYS A 20 20.56 -15.11 -13.59
N GLN A 21 19.25 -14.99 -13.78
CA GLN A 21 18.25 -15.78 -13.05
C GLN A 21 18.25 -17.28 -13.41
N VAL A 22 18.86 -17.66 -14.54
CA VAL A 22 18.88 -19.05 -15.03
C VAL A 22 20.16 -19.75 -14.60
N CYS A 23 21.31 -19.30 -15.11
CA CYS A 23 22.60 -19.96 -14.86
C CYS A 23 23.33 -19.42 -13.63
N ARG A 24 22.79 -18.38 -12.96
CA ARG A 24 23.39 -17.73 -11.79
C ARG A 24 24.79 -17.14 -12.00
N GLY A 25 25.24 -17.05 -13.25
CA GLY A 25 26.46 -16.36 -13.61
C GLY A 25 26.35 -14.84 -13.43
N LEU A 26 27.46 -14.20 -13.05
CA LEU A 26 27.58 -12.76 -12.94
C LEU A 26 27.82 -12.16 -14.33
N ILE A 27 26.95 -11.24 -14.74
CA ILE A 27 27.00 -10.58 -16.05
C ILE A 27 26.91 -9.07 -15.91
N GLU A 28 27.35 -8.32 -16.92
CA GLU A 28 27.19 -6.86 -16.93
C GLU A 28 25.70 -6.48 -17.07
N SER A 29 25.28 -5.47 -16.32
CA SER A 29 23.88 -4.98 -16.33
C SER A 29 23.39 -4.40 -17.66
N SER A 30 24.29 -4.17 -18.63
CA SER A 30 23.98 -3.72 -19.99
C SER A 30 23.75 -4.86 -20.98
N ALA A 31 24.12 -6.10 -20.64
CA ALA A 31 23.97 -7.24 -21.54
C ALA A 31 22.49 -7.65 -21.67
N THR A 32 21.99 -7.67 -22.90
CA THR A 32 20.63 -8.15 -23.26
C THR A 32 20.56 -9.68 -23.32
N THR A 33 21.67 -10.35 -23.64
CA THR A 33 21.80 -11.80 -23.63
C THR A 33 22.93 -12.23 -22.73
N CYS A 34 22.69 -13.26 -21.91
CA CYS A 34 23.69 -13.83 -21.03
C CYS A 34 24.79 -14.54 -21.85
N PRO A 35 26.06 -14.14 -21.76
CA PRO A 35 27.16 -14.77 -22.51
C PRO A 35 27.48 -16.20 -22.03
N LEU A 36 27.03 -16.59 -20.83
CA LEU A 36 27.33 -17.89 -20.23
C LEU A 36 26.35 -18.99 -20.63
N CYS A 37 25.06 -18.65 -20.75
CA CYS A 37 24.01 -19.63 -21.07
C CYS A 37 23.26 -19.32 -22.38
N GLY A 38 23.56 -18.21 -23.04
CA GLY A 38 22.95 -17.82 -24.32
C GLY A 38 21.47 -17.43 -24.23
N ARG A 39 20.89 -17.39 -23.03
CA ARG A 39 19.50 -16.96 -22.81
C ARG A 39 19.43 -15.45 -22.65
N GLU A 40 18.31 -14.86 -23.06
CA GLU A 40 18.05 -13.44 -22.82
C GLU A 40 18.13 -13.16 -21.31
N SER A 41 19.02 -12.23 -20.92
CA SER A 41 19.17 -11.83 -19.53
C SER A 41 17.98 -10.97 -19.15
N VAL A 42 17.38 -11.30 -18.01
CA VAL A 42 16.14 -10.69 -17.51
C VAL A 42 16.14 -9.18 -17.73
N PRO A 43 15.06 -8.61 -18.30
CA PRO A 43 14.97 -7.16 -18.53
C PRO A 43 15.25 -6.42 -17.23
N LYS A 44 15.83 -5.21 -17.32
CA LYS A 44 15.96 -4.31 -16.16
C LYS A 44 14.64 -4.35 -15.42
N ALA A 45 14.63 -4.84 -14.18
CA ALA A 45 13.45 -4.83 -13.34
C ALA A 45 12.92 -3.40 -13.39
N ARG A 46 11.87 -3.20 -14.19
CA ARG A 46 11.17 -1.93 -14.24
C ARG A 46 10.45 -1.98 -12.91
N ILE A 47 11.08 -1.44 -11.89
CA ILE A 47 10.35 -0.88 -10.77
C ILE A 47 9.51 0.18 -11.47
N SER A 48 8.32 -0.22 -11.91
CA SER A 48 7.29 0.72 -12.26
C SER A 48 7.12 1.50 -10.97
N SER A 49 7.71 2.70 -10.93
CA SER A 49 7.23 3.73 -10.03
C SER A 49 5.72 3.66 -10.12
N PRO A 50 4.99 3.52 -9.00
CA PRO A 50 3.55 3.45 -9.04
C PRO A 50 3.13 4.73 -9.76
N SER A 51 2.78 4.58 -11.03
CA SER A 51 2.32 5.68 -11.82
C SER A 51 0.99 5.98 -11.17
N ILE A 52 0.90 7.14 -10.52
CA ILE A 52 -0.35 7.75 -10.09
C ILE A 52 -1.07 8.15 -11.38
N THR A 53 -1.38 7.17 -12.22
CA THR A 53 -2.03 7.32 -13.51
C THR A 53 -3.41 6.74 -13.30
N SER A 54 -4.33 7.64 -12.92
CA SER A 54 -5.70 7.75 -13.43
C SER A 54 -6.25 6.51 -14.18
N GLY A 55 -6.22 5.35 -13.55
CA GLY A 55 -6.65 4.08 -14.11
C GLY A 55 -7.23 3.28 -12.97
N GLY A 56 -8.56 3.37 -12.82
CA GLY A 56 -9.35 2.60 -11.87
C GLY A 56 -8.86 2.65 -10.42
N ASN A 57 -9.02 3.79 -9.74
CA ASN A 57 -8.95 3.84 -8.28
C ASN A 57 -10.36 3.83 -7.67
N PHE A 58 -11.36 3.36 -8.42
CA PHE A 58 -12.76 3.57 -8.06
C PHE A 58 -13.06 2.87 -6.73
N PHE A 59 -12.66 1.61 -6.58
CA PHE A 59 -12.96 0.85 -5.36
C PHE A 59 -12.17 1.35 -4.17
N SER A 60 -10.88 1.64 -4.35
CA SER A 60 -10.03 2.21 -3.30
C SER A 60 -10.57 3.56 -2.82
N LEU A 61 -11.04 4.42 -3.73
CA LEU A 61 -11.66 5.70 -3.37
C LEU A 61 -13.01 5.51 -2.69
N VAL A 62 -13.84 4.56 -3.13
CA VAL A 62 -15.12 4.25 -2.47
C VAL A 62 -14.89 3.77 -1.04
N ILE A 63 -13.99 2.80 -0.84
CA ILE A 63 -13.67 2.26 0.50
C ILE A 63 -13.08 3.37 1.38
N LEU A 64 -12.16 4.17 0.85
CA LEU A 64 -11.58 5.31 1.57
C LEU A 64 -12.67 6.31 1.97
N THR A 65 -13.59 6.63 1.06
CA THR A 65 -14.71 7.55 1.31
C THR A 65 -15.61 7.01 2.42
N ILE A 66 -15.96 5.72 2.38
CA ILE A 66 -16.79 5.08 3.42
C ILE A 66 -16.09 5.15 4.78
N ASN A 67 -14.79 4.82 4.84
CA ASN A 67 -14.01 4.87 6.09
C ASN A 67 -14.00 6.28 6.70
N ILE A 68 -13.76 7.31 5.88
CA ILE A 68 -13.74 8.70 6.34
C ILE A 68 -15.14 9.12 6.82
N VAL A 69 -16.19 8.81 6.06
CA VAL A 69 -17.57 9.18 6.42
C VAL A 69 -17.99 8.53 7.73
N LEU A 70 -17.74 7.22 7.91
CA LEU A 70 -18.10 6.52 9.15
C LEU A 70 -17.30 7.01 10.35
N PHE A 71 -16.01 7.31 10.16
CA PHE A 71 -15.19 7.89 11.22
C PHE A 71 -15.71 9.26 11.67
N VAL A 72 -16.04 10.14 10.72
CA VAL A 72 -16.63 11.46 11.02
C VAL A 72 -17.97 11.30 11.71
N LEU A 73 -18.84 10.40 11.23
CA LEU A 73 -20.16 10.18 11.82
C LEU A 73 -20.06 9.73 13.28
N MET A 74 -19.24 8.71 13.57
CA MET A 74 -18.97 8.26 14.96
C MET A 74 -18.40 9.39 15.82
N SER A 75 -17.42 10.13 15.30
CA SER A 75 -16.80 11.24 16.02
C SER A 75 -17.83 12.34 16.34
N THR A 76 -18.75 12.66 15.42
CA THR A 76 -19.80 13.65 15.68
C THR A 76 -20.83 13.18 16.71
N VAL A 77 -21.13 11.87 16.77
CA VAL A 77 -21.98 11.30 17.82
C VAL A 77 -21.28 11.41 19.18
N GLU A 78 -19.99 11.10 19.24
CA GLU A 78 -19.20 11.22 20.47
C GLU A 78 -19.03 12.69 20.95
N VAL A 79 -18.87 13.64 20.02
CA VAL A 79 -18.89 15.07 20.33
C VAL A 79 -20.23 15.46 20.96
N ARG A 80 -21.35 14.96 20.42
CA ARG A 80 -22.70 15.19 20.97
C ARG A 80 -22.89 14.53 22.34
N ASN A 81 -22.19 13.43 22.59
CA ASN A 81 -22.16 12.75 23.90
C ASN A 81 -21.22 13.44 24.92
N GLY A 82 -20.56 14.55 24.54
CA GLY A 82 -19.78 15.40 25.46
C GLY A 82 -18.26 15.23 25.39
N ARG A 83 -17.72 14.40 24.50
CA ARG A 83 -16.26 14.12 24.39
C ARG A 83 -15.44 15.16 23.61
N GLY A 84 -16.02 16.33 23.31
CA GLY A 84 -15.29 17.43 22.68
C GLY A 84 -14.36 17.04 21.52
N ALA A 85 -13.15 17.59 21.49
CA ALA A 85 -12.16 17.31 20.44
C ALA A 85 -11.48 15.92 20.62
N GLU A 86 -11.49 15.33 21.82
CA GLU A 86 -10.88 14.01 22.03
C GLU A 86 -11.62 12.88 21.30
N ALA A 87 -12.88 13.11 20.92
CA ALA A 87 -13.67 12.20 20.08
C ALA A 87 -13.00 11.83 18.75
N PHE A 88 -12.17 12.72 18.19
CA PHE A 88 -11.44 12.44 16.95
C PHE A 88 -10.08 11.76 17.19
N MET A 89 -9.45 12.01 18.34
CA MET A 89 -8.11 11.50 18.61
C MET A 89 -8.13 10.11 19.25
N GLN A 90 -9.15 9.82 20.04
CA GLN A 90 -9.30 8.55 20.76
C GLN A 90 -10.38 7.68 20.13
N SER A 91 -10.42 6.42 20.55
CA SER A 91 -11.53 5.51 20.24
C SER A 91 -12.86 6.10 20.68
N ALA A 92 -13.88 5.94 19.85
CA ALA A 92 -15.27 6.02 20.30
C ALA A 92 -15.52 4.99 21.43
N SER A 93 -16.55 5.25 22.21
CA SER A 93 -17.00 4.41 23.31
C SER A 93 -17.59 3.10 22.78
N ASN A 94 -17.52 2.03 23.58
CA ASN A 94 -18.05 0.72 23.18
C ASN A 94 -19.52 0.79 22.75
N GLY A 95 -20.34 1.64 23.39
CA GLY A 95 -21.74 1.84 23.00
C GLY A 95 -21.89 2.36 21.57
N VAL A 96 -21.15 3.42 21.22
CA VAL A 96 -21.17 3.97 19.85
C VAL A 96 -20.58 2.96 18.85
N LEU A 97 -19.53 2.23 19.21
CA LEU A 97 -18.99 1.17 18.35
C LEU A 97 -20.04 0.07 18.08
N ASP A 98 -20.74 -0.38 19.13
CA ASP A 98 -21.75 -1.43 19.04
C ASP A 98 -22.95 -0.98 18.19
N ASP A 99 -23.37 0.28 18.34
CA ASP A 99 -24.44 0.90 17.53
C ASP A 99 -24.07 1.00 16.05
N PHE A 100 -22.80 1.27 15.76
CA PHE A 100 -22.28 1.36 14.39
C PHE A 100 -21.89 -0.01 13.79
N GLY A 101 -22.13 -1.10 14.51
CA GLY A 101 -21.96 -2.45 13.99
C GLY A 101 -20.59 -3.05 14.27
N ALA A 102 -19.99 -2.75 15.42
CA ALA A 102 -18.80 -3.46 15.89
C ALA A 102 -19.04 -4.96 15.99
N LEU A 103 -17.97 -5.73 15.85
CA LEU A 103 -18.03 -7.18 15.87
C LEU A 103 -18.25 -7.69 17.30
N VAL A 104 -19.51 -7.97 17.64
CA VAL A 104 -19.90 -8.59 18.90
C VAL A 104 -20.38 -10.02 18.62
N PRO A 105 -19.61 -11.06 18.99
CA PRO A 105 -19.93 -12.44 18.63
C PRO A 105 -21.34 -12.88 19.04
N SER A 106 -21.79 -12.52 20.24
CA SER A 106 -23.15 -12.87 20.72
C SER A 106 -24.24 -12.27 19.83
N MET A 107 -24.05 -11.05 19.33
CA MET A 107 -25.01 -10.40 18.42
C MET A 107 -24.97 -11.01 17.02
N VAL A 108 -23.80 -11.45 16.55
CA VAL A 108 -23.68 -12.19 15.28
C VAL A 108 -24.42 -13.52 15.37
N TRP A 109 -24.25 -14.27 16.46
CA TRP A 109 -25.01 -15.50 16.72
C TRP A 109 -26.52 -15.25 16.83
N ALA A 110 -26.93 -14.07 17.28
CA ALA A 110 -28.33 -13.63 17.30
C ALA A 110 -28.87 -13.18 15.93
N GLY A 111 -28.12 -13.37 14.84
CA GLY A 111 -28.55 -13.09 13.47
C GLY A 111 -28.07 -11.76 12.89
N GLN A 112 -27.26 -10.98 13.62
CA GLN A 112 -26.70 -9.71 13.14
C GLN A 112 -25.44 -9.93 12.27
N TRP A 113 -25.57 -10.73 11.21
CA TRP A 113 -24.46 -11.13 10.32
C TRP A 113 -23.79 -9.96 9.61
N TRP A 114 -24.50 -8.86 9.38
CA TRP A 114 -23.94 -7.64 8.77
C TRP A 114 -22.78 -7.06 9.58
N ARG A 115 -22.71 -7.37 10.89
CA ARG A 115 -21.57 -7.01 11.75
C ARG A 115 -20.24 -7.55 11.26
N LEU A 116 -20.23 -8.65 10.51
CA LEU A 116 -19.03 -9.23 9.86
C LEU A 116 -18.51 -8.39 8.69
N VAL A 117 -19.32 -7.47 8.18
CA VAL A 117 -18.92 -6.56 7.11
C VAL A 117 -18.62 -5.19 7.69
N THR A 118 -19.53 -4.65 8.52
CA THR A 118 -19.44 -3.28 9.05
C THR A 118 -18.20 -3.05 9.91
N PHE A 119 -17.74 -4.05 10.67
CA PHE A 119 -16.58 -3.89 11.55
C PHE A 119 -15.30 -3.50 10.81
N ASN A 120 -15.16 -3.84 9.52
CA ASN A 120 -13.99 -3.52 8.70
C ASN A 120 -13.84 -2.00 8.45
N PHE A 121 -14.91 -1.23 8.61
CA PHE A 121 -14.92 0.21 8.33
C PHE A 121 -14.86 1.07 9.60
N LEU A 122 -14.93 0.46 10.79
CA LEU A 122 -14.88 1.17 12.06
C LEU A 122 -13.44 1.42 12.49
N HIS A 123 -13.10 2.70 12.71
CA HIS A 123 -11.74 3.13 13.02
C HIS A 123 -11.64 3.72 14.43
N ILE A 124 -10.62 3.28 15.17
CA ILE A 124 -10.38 3.58 16.59
C ILE A 124 -9.50 4.85 16.71
N GLY A 125 -10.02 5.98 16.25
CA GLY A 125 -9.30 7.27 16.28
C GLY A 125 -8.54 7.63 15.01
N LEU A 126 -8.10 8.89 14.94
CA LEU A 126 -7.54 9.50 13.73
C LEU A 126 -6.27 8.81 13.23
N MET A 127 -5.37 8.39 14.12
CA MET A 127 -4.12 7.73 13.72
C MET A 127 -4.36 6.39 13.03
N HIS A 128 -5.32 5.60 13.52
CA HIS A 128 -5.70 4.34 12.89
C HIS A 128 -6.29 4.57 11.49
N LEU A 129 -7.13 5.60 11.33
CA LEU A 129 -7.68 5.98 10.03
C LEU A 129 -6.57 6.43 9.06
N MET A 130 -5.64 7.27 9.50
CA MET A 130 -4.55 7.76 8.65
C MET A 130 -3.63 6.63 8.17
N PHE A 131 -3.27 5.71 9.08
CA PHE A 131 -2.44 4.57 8.72
C PHE A 131 -3.14 3.68 7.69
N ASN A 132 -4.39 3.29 7.93
CA ASN A 132 -5.16 2.46 6.99
C ASN A 132 -5.41 3.17 5.66
N SER A 133 -5.70 4.47 5.70
CA SER A 133 -5.90 5.28 4.49
C SER A 133 -4.63 5.40 3.65
N SER A 134 -3.47 5.57 4.29
CA SER A 134 -2.19 5.63 3.57
C SER A 134 -1.81 4.27 2.96
N ALA A 135 -2.07 3.18 3.68
CA ALA A 135 -1.90 1.82 3.16
C ALA A 135 -2.85 1.55 1.99
N LEU A 136 -4.14 1.88 2.12
CA LEU A 136 -5.15 1.70 1.09
C LEU A 136 -4.85 2.55 -0.15
N PHE A 137 -4.42 3.80 0.03
CA PHE A 137 -4.05 4.67 -1.08
C PHE A 137 -2.79 4.19 -1.81
N SER A 138 -1.85 3.56 -1.11
CA SER A 138 -0.60 3.06 -1.70
C SER A 138 -0.76 1.70 -2.36
N ILE A 139 -1.52 0.79 -1.74
CA ILE A 139 -1.65 -0.62 -2.16
C ILE A 139 -2.92 -0.82 -3.00
N GLY A 140 -4.00 -0.12 -2.72
CA GLY A 140 -5.30 -0.27 -3.39
C GLY A 140 -5.23 -0.15 -4.91
N PRO A 141 -4.59 0.89 -5.48
CA PRO A 141 -4.38 0.99 -6.92
C PRO A 141 -3.57 -0.17 -7.52
N GLN A 142 -2.61 -0.72 -6.77
CA GLN A 142 -1.83 -1.88 -7.23
C GLN A 142 -2.70 -3.14 -7.28
N VAL A 143 -3.58 -3.32 -6.30
CA VAL A 143 -4.54 -4.43 -6.27
C VAL A 143 -5.56 -4.29 -7.41
N GLU A 144 -6.13 -3.11 -7.62
CA GLU A 144 -7.05 -2.84 -8.74
C GLU A 144 -6.36 -3.03 -10.10
N ALA A 145 -5.07 -2.70 -10.23
CA ALA A 145 -4.32 -2.94 -11.46
C ALA A 145 -4.04 -4.42 -11.74
N ILE A 146 -3.80 -5.23 -10.70
CA ILE A 146 -3.48 -6.67 -10.84
C ILE A 146 -4.74 -7.51 -11.05
N PHE A 147 -5.77 -7.25 -10.24
CA PHE A 147 -7.00 -8.04 -10.22
C PHE A 147 -8.12 -7.43 -11.07
N GLY A 148 -7.92 -6.22 -11.58
CA GLY A 148 -8.94 -5.45 -12.30
C GLY A 148 -9.79 -4.62 -11.34
N SER A 149 -10.27 -3.47 -11.83
CA SER A 149 -11.32 -2.67 -11.19
C SER A 149 -12.70 -2.97 -11.81
N GLN A 150 -12.86 -4.20 -12.32
CA GLN A 150 -13.75 -4.63 -13.42
C GLN A 150 -13.20 -4.25 -14.80
#